data_AF-A0A372QF06-F1
#
_entry.id   AF-A0A372QF06-F1
#
_cell.length_a   1.000
_cell.length_b   1.000
_cell.length_c   1.000
_cell.angle_alpha   90.00
_cell.angle_beta   90.00
_cell.angle_gamma   90.00
#
_symmetry.space_group_name_H-M   'P 1'
#
loop_
_entity.id
_entity.type
_entity.pdbx_description
1 polymer ?
#
loop_
_entity_poly.entity_id
_entity_poly.type
_entity_poly.pdbx_seq_one_letter_code
_entity_poly.pdbx_strand_id
1 'polypeptide(L)'
;FAHAFYILLSPKSEFSLEQYNTNNNGDPNNPWNLAPSYSQIDNNGNINSNPLMNQIPDGNTNMFMDFKTSLFAIYLFLIGDLSALSNWTYTENPSIAILIVLFSLLVVVYLMNLLIGLLNIAIEKDNDRVSYLMQKAEILAEIELFYLLPNQRRWHTWFPAVIHYYADVDKTRIKIERLIEKGEWDTKEQELAEMRENLLDKLQIKHDPIDNKVILEKLKIDNEKFKIDNEKLKIDNKVILEKLKFHEKLLEENNEVILEKLKSHDKKLDKLEKLDKLEELEKLLREIRAK
;
A
#
# COMPACT_ATOMS: atom_id res chain seq x y z
N PHE A 1 -6.61 0.44 -12.34
CA PHE A 1 -7.58 -0.45 -13.01
C PHE A 1 -8.85 0.27 -13.43
N ALA A 2 -9.66 0.83 -12.51
CA ALA A 2 -10.91 1.53 -12.89
C ALA A 2 -10.71 2.61 -13.96
N HIS A 3 -9.72 3.48 -13.81
CA HIS A 3 -9.41 4.50 -14.81
C HIS A 3 -8.96 3.90 -16.16
N ALA A 4 -8.22 2.80 -16.15
CA ALA A 4 -7.76 2.14 -17.38
C ALA A 4 -8.92 1.46 -18.13
N PHE A 5 -9.78 0.74 -17.41
CA PHE A 5 -11.02 0.19 -17.98
C PHE A 5 -11.95 1.30 -18.46
N TYR A 6 -12.10 2.39 -17.71
CA TYR A 6 -12.87 3.56 -18.14
C TYR A 6 -12.38 4.09 -19.49
N ILE A 7 -11.08 4.36 -19.65
CA ILE A 7 -10.54 4.85 -20.93
C ILE A 7 -10.75 3.86 -22.08
N LEU A 8 -10.62 2.55 -21.81
CA LEU A 8 -10.75 1.52 -22.83
C LEU A 8 -12.21 1.23 -23.23
N LEU A 9 -13.13 1.33 -22.26
CA LEU A 9 -14.52 0.87 -22.38
C LEU A 9 -15.56 1.99 -22.36
N SER A 10 -15.15 3.24 -22.18
CA SER A 10 -16.05 4.38 -22.34
C SER A 10 -16.52 4.50 -23.79
N PRO A 11 -17.80 4.81 -24.03
CA PRO A 11 -18.28 5.21 -25.35
C PRO A 11 -17.51 6.45 -25.83
N LYS A 12 -17.15 6.46 -27.10
CA LYS A 12 -16.42 7.57 -27.76
C LYS A 12 -17.38 8.53 -28.46
N SER A 13 -18.56 8.07 -28.85
CA SER A 13 -19.61 8.90 -29.45
C SER A 13 -20.66 9.30 -28.42
N GLU A 14 -21.25 10.48 -28.60
CA GLU A 14 -22.46 10.86 -27.87
C GLU A 14 -23.59 9.86 -28.14
N PHE A 15 -24.26 9.41 -27.08
CA PHE A 15 -25.38 8.46 -27.14
C PHE A 15 -26.49 8.92 -26.19
N SER A 16 -27.71 8.48 -26.45
CA SER A 16 -28.86 8.63 -25.55
C SER A 16 -29.41 7.25 -25.23
N LEU A 17 -29.75 6.98 -23.97
CA LEU A 17 -30.39 5.72 -23.58
C LEU A 17 -31.87 5.67 -23.98
N GLU A 18 -32.51 6.83 -24.17
CA GLU A 18 -33.94 6.93 -24.48
C GLU A 18 -34.25 6.80 -25.97
N GLN A 19 -33.27 7.13 -26.83
CA GLN A 19 -33.45 7.17 -28.27
C GLN A 19 -32.35 6.40 -28.99
N TYR A 20 -32.77 5.44 -29.83
CA TYR A 20 -31.87 4.73 -30.73
C TYR A 20 -31.33 5.71 -31.78
N ASN A 21 -30.06 6.07 -31.65
CA ASN A 21 -29.39 6.92 -32.63
C ASN A 21 -28.77 6.05 -33.73
N THR A 22 -29.19 6.26 -34.96
CA THR A 22 -28.64 5.58 -36.16
C THR A 22 -27.24 6.08 -36.55
N ASN A 23 -26.74 7.13 -35.90
CA ASN A 23 -25.39 7.69 -36.13
C ASN A 23 -24.33 6.96 -35.28
N ASN A 24 -24.49 5.66 -35.06
CA ASN A 24 -23.47 4.84 -34.41
C ASN A 24 -22.29 4.71 -35.36
N ASN A 25 -21.26 5.53 -35.13
CA ASN A 25 -19.99 5.60 -35.89
C ASN A 25 -19.12 4.33 -35.74
N GLY A 26 -19.71 3.15 -35.61
CA GLY A 26 -19.00 1.89 -35.38
C GLY A 26 -18.33 1.80 -34.00
N ASP A 27 -18.81 2.55 -33.00
CA ASP A 27 -18.25 2.52 -31.65
C ASP A 27 -18.63 1.21 -30.93
N PRO A 28 -17.67 0.30 -30.65
CA PRO A 28 -17.96 -0.99 -30.03
C PRO A 28 -18.42 -0.85 -28.57
N ASN A 29 -18.16 0.28 -27.91
CA ASN A 29 -18.48 0.49 -26.50
C ASN A 29 -19.84 1.17 -26.28
N ASN A 30 -20.54 1.54 -27.35
CA ASN A 30 -21.86 2.16 -27.24
C ASN A 30 -22.86 1.16 -26.62
N PRO A 31 -23.64 1.55 -25.59
CA PRO A 31 -24.61 0.65 -24.94
C PRO A 31 -25.58 -0.03 -25.91
N TRP A 32 -25.98 0.66 -26.99
CA TRP A 32 -26.87 0.08 -28.00
C TRP A 32 -26.24 -1.04 -28.83
N ASN A 33 -24.91 -1.08 -28.93
CA ASN A 33 -24.18 -2.14 -29.61
C ASN A 33 -23.85 -3.31 -28.67
N LEU A 34 -23.81 -3.05 -27.36
CA LEU A 34 -23.59 -4.05 -26.32
C LEU A 34 -24.89 -4.75 -25.88
N ALA A 35 -26.04 -4.09 -26.07
CA ALA A 35 -27.33 -4.66 -25.72
C ALA A 35 -27.64 -5.92 -26.55
N PRO A 36 -28.22 -6.97 -25.93
CA PRO A 36 -28.63 -8.17 -26.65
C PRO A 36 -29.56 -7.86 -27.82
N SER A 37 -29.23 -8.41 -28.99
CA SER A 37 -30.05 -8.34 -30.20
C SER A 37 -30.58 -9.72 -30.56
N TYR A 38 -31.82 -9.76 -31.06
CA TYR A 38 -32.54 -10.99 -31.38
C TYR A 38 -32.81 -11.04 -32.88
N SER A 39 -32.12 -11.95 -33.58
CA SER A 39 -32.30 -12.20 -35.00
C SER A 39 -33.27 -13.35 -35.25
N GLN A 40 -34.04 -13.25 -36.34
CA GLN A 40 -34.90 -14.35 -36.78
C GLN A 40 -34.07 -15.42 -37.49
N ILE A 41 -34.33 -16.68 -37.18
CA ILE A 41 -33.78 -17.85 -37.90
C ILE A 41 -34.84 -18.28 -38.92
N ASP A 42 -34.45 -18.36 -40.19
CA ASP A 42 -35.35 -18.82 -41.26
C ASP A 42 -35.58 -20.35 -41.18
N ASN A 43 -36.55 -20.86 -41.95
CA ASN A 43 -36.87 -22.29 -41.98
C ASN A 43 -35.72 -23.17 -42.52
N ASN A 44 -34.70 -22.57 -43.14
CA ASN A 44 -33.51 -23.23 -43.66
C ASN A 44 -32.33 -23.20 -42.67
N GLY A 45 -32.52 -22.60 -41.48
CA GLY A 45 -31.50 -22.47 -40.45
C GLY A 45 -30.56 -21.27 -40.64
N ASN A 46 -30.80 -20.39 -41.61
CA ASN A 46 -30.01 -19.18 -41.79
C ASN A 46 -30.48 -18.08 -40.83
N ILE A 47 -29.51 -17.37 -40.25
CA ILE A 47 -29.78 -16.22 -39.39
C ILE A 47 -29.91 -14.98 -40.26
N ASN A 48 -31.02 -14.26 -40.14
CA ASN A 48 -31.18 -12.98 -40.82
C ASN A 48 -30.16 -11.96 -40.27
N SER A 49 -29.40 -11.32 -41.16
CA SER A 49 -28.30 -10.40 -40.80
C SER A 49 -28.78 -9.17 -40.05
N ASN A 50 -30.06 -8.78 -40.22
CA ASN A 50 -30.67 -7.68 -39.51
C ASN A 50 -31.46 -8.21 -38.31
N PRO A 51 -31.17 -7.72 -37.08
CA PRO A 51 -31.91 -8.13 -35.90
C PRO A 51 -33.35 -7.63 -35.97
N LEU A 52 -34.27 -8.47 -35.49
CA LEU A 52 -35.71 -8.14 -35.42
C LEU A 52 -36.01 -7.22 -34.24
N MET A 53 -35.29 -7.40 -33.13
CA MET A 53 -35.48 -6.64 -31.90
C MET A 53 -34.16 -6.46 -31.16
N ASN A 54 -33.90 -5.25 -30.66
CA ASN A 54 -32.79 -4.96 -29.74
C ASN A 54 -33.36 -4.67 -28.36
N GLN A 55 -32.70 -5.19 -27.32
CA GLN A 55 -33.03 -4.79 -25.95
C GLN A 55 -32.68 -3.31 -25.74
N ILE A 56 -33.53 -2.58 -25.02
CA ILE A 56 -33.25 -1.20 -24.63
C ILE A 56 -32.11 -1.24 -23.59
N PRO A 57 -30.96 -0.60 -23.85
CA PRO A 57 -29.85 -0.57 -22.91
C PRO A 57 -30.22 0.27 -21.69
N ASP A 58 -29.63 -0.09 -20.56
CA ASP A 58 -29.71 0.65 -19.31
C ASP A 58 -28.33 1.16 -18.87
N GLY A 59 -28.28 1.84 -17.72
CA GLY A 59 -27.02 2.31 -17.12
C GLY A 59 -26.01 1.20 -16.79
N ASN A 60 -26.46 -0.05 -16.65
CA ASN A 60 -25.61 -1.19 -16.32
C ASN A 60 -25.07 -1.90 -17.56
N THR A 61 -25.70 -1.70 -18.72
CA THR A 61 -25.28 -2.30 -19.99
C THR A 61 -23.85 -1.91 -20.36
N ASN A 62 -23.42 -0.70 -20.01
CA ASN A 62 -22.00 -0.37 -19.98
C ASN A 62 -21.68 0.40 -18.69
N MET A 63 -21.20 -0.30 -17.67
CA MET A 63 -20.81 0.34 -16.41
C MET A 63 -19.58 1.27 -16.55
N PHE A 64 -18.92 1.33 -17.69
CA PHE A 64 -17.75 2.19 -17.91
C PHE A 64 -18.07 3.51 -18.62
N MET A 65 -19.35 3.84 -18.80
CA MET A 65 -19.78 5.14 -19.34
C MET A 65 -19.38 6.31 -18.45
N ASP A 66 -19.49 6.13 -17.13
CA ASP A 66 -19.08 7.12 -16.14
C ASP A 66 -17.91 6.60 -15.30
N PHE A 67 -17.06 7.52 -14.83
CA PHE A 67 -15.98 7.16 -13.93
C PHE A 67 -16.49 6.57 -12.60
N LYS A 68 -17.62 7.06 -12.09
CA LYS A 68 -18.22 6.58 -10.83
C LYS A 68 -18.69 5.14 -10.95
N THR A 69 -19.38 4.81 -12.04
CA THR A 69 -19.86 3.45 -12.31
C THR A 69 -18.70 2.52 -12.66
N SER A 70 -17.65 3.01 -13.32
CA SER A 70 -16.43 2.25 -13.57
C SER A 70 -15.74 1.84 -12.26
N LEU A 71 -15.68 2.73 -11.26
CA LEU A 71 -15.18 2.39 -9.94
C LEU A 71 -15.99 1.26 -9.29
N PHE A 72 -17.33 1.33 -9.41
CA PHE A 72 -18.22 0.29 -8.90
C PHE A 72 -18.05 -1.04 -9.66
N ALA A 73 -17.85 -1.02 -10.97
CA ALA A 73 -17.55 -2.22 -11.77
C ALA A 73 -16.27 -2.92 -11.31
N ILE A 74 -15.22 -2.16 -10.97
CA ILE A 74 -13.99 -2.74 -10.42
C ILE A 74 -14.18 -3.28 -9.00
N TYR A 75 -15.04 -2.66 -8.20
CA TYR A 75 -15.42 -3.20 -6.90
C TYR A 75 -16.18 -4.53 -7.03
N LEU A 76 -17.13 -4.63 -7.97
CA LEU A 76 -17.80 -5.90 -8.29
C LEU A 76 -16.78 -6.96 -8.72
N PHE A 77 -15.84 -6.59 -9.58
CA PHE A 77 -14.79 -7.49 -10.02
C PHE A 77 -13.85 -7.93 -8.88
N LEU A 78 -13.57 -7.05 -7.91
CA LEU A 78 -12.80 -7.39 -6.70
C LEU A 78 -13.47 -8.49 -5.87
N ILE A 79 -14.81 -8.52 -5.83
CA ILE A 79 -15.61 -9.52 -5.11
C ILE A 79 -15.83 -10.78 -5.96
N GLY A 80 -15.41 -10.75 -7.23
CA GLY A 80 -15.49 -11.88 -8.16
C GLY A 80 -16.68 -11.84 -9.11
N ASP A 81 -17.43 -10.73 -9.16
CA ASP A 81 -18.52 -10.55 -10.11
C ASP A 81 -17.98 -10.02 -11.45
N LEU A 82 -18.16 -10.81 -12.51
CA LEU A 82 -17.71 -10.53 -13.87
C LEU A 82 -18.81 -9.90 -14.75
N SER A 83 -20.03 -9.72 -14.22
CA SER A 83 -21.17 -9.19 -14.97
C SER A 83 -20.84 -7.89 -15.71
N ALA A 84 -20.14 -6.99 -15.02
CA ALA A 84 -19.73 -5.69 -15.56
C ALA A 84 -18.75 -5.77 -16.74
N LEU A 85 -18.05 -6.90 -16.96
CA LEU A 85 -17.10 -7.10 -18.07
C LEU A 85 -17.56 -8.15 -19.09
N SER A 86 -18.73 -8.78 -18.86
CA SER A 86 -19.22 -9.90 -19.67
C SER A 86 -19.59 -9.53 -21.11
N ASN A 87 -19.82 -8.24 -21.39
CA ASN A 87 -20.28 -7.77 -22.70
C ASN A 87 -19.17 -7.73 -23.77
N TRP A 88 -17.89 -7.82 -23.39
CA TRP A 88 -16.78 -7.76 -24.34
C TRP A 88 -16.16 -9.14 -24.59
N THR A 89 -15.91 -9.46 -25.85
CA THR A 89 -15.18 -10.66 -26.22
C THR A 89 -13.68 -10.50 -25.94
N TYR A 90 -13.04 -11.53 -25.39
CA TYR A 90 -11.61 -11.49 -25.07
C TYR A 90 -10.69 -11.57 -26.30
N THR A 91 -11.23 -12.03 -27.42
CA THR A 91 -10.49 -12.22 -28.68
C THR A 91 -10.31 -10.92 -29.46
N GLU A 92 -11.30 -10.03 -29.40
CA GLU A 92 -11.28 -8.77 -30.17
C GLU A 92 -10.46 -7.68 -29.47
N ASN A 93 -10.33 -7.76 -28.14
CA ASN A 93 -9.70 -6.73 -27.32
C ASN A 93 -8.65 -7.32 -26.37
N PRO A 94 -7.44 -7.65 -26.86
CA PRO A 94 -6.41 -8.31 -26.05
C PRO A 94 -5.99 -7.47 -24.83
N SER A 95 -6.06 -6.14 -24.93
CA SER A 95 -5.74 -5.23 -23.83
C SER A 95 -6.67 -5.42 -22.61
N ILE A 96 -7.96 -5.68 -22.84
CA ILE A 96 -8.94 -5.92 -21.77
C ILE A 96 -8.60 -7.26 -21.09
N ALA A 97 -8.35 -8.30 -21.88
CA ALA A 97 -8.00 -9.62 -21.38
C ALA A 97 -6.73 -9.58 -20.50
N ILE A 98 -5.69 -8.87 -20.95
CA ILE A 98 -4.46 -8.66 -20.17
C ILE A 98 -4.78 -7.93 -18.85
N LEU A 99 -5.60 -6.87 -18.90
CA LEU A 99 -5.94 -6.09 -17.73
C LEU A 99 -6.76 -6.89 -16.70
N ILE A 100 -7.68 -7.76 -17.17
CA ILE A 100 -8.43 -8.71 -16.34
C ILE A 100 -7.47 -9.68 -15.65
N VAL A 101 -6.59 -10.33 -16.40
CA VAL A 101 -5.63 -11.30 -15.85
C VAL A 101 -4.71 -10.65 -14.81
N LEU A 102 -4.18 -9.46 -15.11
CA LEU A 102 -3.34 -8.71 -14.18
C LEU A 102 -4.08 -8.31 -12.91
N PHE A 103 -5.33 -7.85 -13.03
CA PHE A 103 -6.13 -7.50 -11.87
C PHE A 103 -6.44 -8.72 -11.01
N SER A 104 -6.89 -9.82 -11.62
CA SER A 104 -7.18 -11.07 -10.91
C SER A 104 -5.95 -11.60 -10.18
N LEU A 105 -4.77 -11.56 -10.81
CA LEU A 105 -3.52 -11.96 -10.17
C LEU A 105 -3.22 -11.07 -8.96
N LEU A 106 -3.38 -9.75 -9.08
CA LEU A 106 -3.17 -8.83 -7.96
C LEU A 106 -4.15 -9.11 -6.81
N VAL A 107 -5.43 -9.32 -7.09
CA VAL A 107 -6.43 -9.58 -6.05
C VAL A 107 -6.16 -10.91 -5.35
N VAL A 108 -6.00 -11.99 -6.11
CA VAL A 108 -5.85 -13.35 -5.56
C VAL A 108 -4.50 -13.54 -4.89
N VAL A 109 -3.40 -13.12 -5.53
CA VAL A 109 -2.05 -13.40 -5.03
C VAL A 109 -1.64 -12.39 -3.96
N TYR A 110 -1.98 -11.11 -4.13
CA TYR A 110 -1.51 -10.06 -3.24
C TYR A 110 -2.55 -9.66 -2.20
N LEU A 111 -3.71 -9.11 -2.62
CA LEU A 111 -4.64 -8.50 -1.67
C LEU A 111 -5.28 -9.50 -0.70
N MET A 112 -5.82 -10.62 -1.20
CA MET A 112 -6.49 -11.60 -0.33
C MET A 112 -5.50 -12.25 0.64
N ASN A 113 -4.32 -12.64 0.15
CA ASN A 113 -3.28 -13.23 0.99
C ASN A 113 -2.73 -12.24 2.02
N LEU A 114 -2.52 -10.97 1.63
CA LEU A 114 -2.10 -9.91 2.55
C LEU A 114 -3.19 -9.65 3.61
N LEU A 115 -4.45 -9.56 3.20
CA LEU A 115 -5.56 -9.30 4.11
C LEU A 115 -5.70 -10.45 5.12
N ILE A 116 -5.65 -11.71 4.65
CA ILE A 116 -5.69 -12.88 5.52
C ILE A 116 -4.49 -12.88 6.49
N GLY A 117 -3.28 -12.56 6.00
CA GLY A 117 -2.08 -12.49 6.84
C GLY A 117 -2.16 -11.42 7.92
N LEU A 118 -2.59 -10.20 7.56
CA LEU A 118 -2.79 -9.11 8.51
C LEU A 118 -3.90 -9.42 9.51
N LEU A 119 -5.00 -10.00 9.04
CA LEU A 119 -6.11 -10.40 9.88
C LEU A 119 -5.69 -11.49 10.88
N ASN A 120 -4.89 -12.46 10.45
CA ASN A 120 -4.35 -13.49 11.33
C ASN A 120 -3.47 -12.89 12.44
N ILE A 121 -2.60 -11.93 12.12
CA ILE A 121 -1.77 -11.22 13.11
C ILE A 121 -2.64 -10.46 14.12
N ALA A 122 -3.68 -9.76 13.65
CA ALA A 122 -4.60 -9.03 14.52
C ALA A 122 -5.39 -9.99 15.44
N ILE A 123 -5.92 -11.07 14.88
CA ILE A 123 -6.63 -12.11 15.65
C ILE A 123 -5.71 -12.74 16.69
N GLU A 124 -4.46 -13.07 16.35
CA GLU A 124 -3.52 -13.67 17.30
C GLU A 124 -3.22 -12.74 18.48
N LYS A 125 -3.15 -11.43 18.24
CA LYS A 125 -2.95 -10.43 19.28
C LYS A 125 -4.18 -10.26 20.19
N ASP A 126 -5.38 -10.27 19.61
CA ASP A 126 -6.61 -9.94 20.33
C ASP A 126 -7.37 -11.19 20.86
N ASN A 127 -6.99 -12.40 20.43
CA ASN A 127 -7.48 -13.67 21.00
C ASN A 127 -6.85 -13.96 22.37
N ASP A 128 -6.91 -12.97 23.26
CA ASP A 128 -6.46 -13.07 24.63
C ASP A 128 -7.66 -13.27 25.56
N ARG A 129 -7.68 -14.43 26.23
CA ARG A 129 -8.68 -14.76 27.25
C ARG A 129 -8.67 -13.74 28.39
N VAL A 130 -7.53 -13.11 28.69
CA VAL A 130 -7.44 -12.05 29.69
C VAL A 130 -8.23 -10.82 29.25
N SER A 131 -8.05 -10.37 28.01
CA SER A 131 -8.82 -9.26 27.43
C SER A 131 -10.33 -9.51 27.45
N TYR A 132 -10.77 -10.74 27.13
CA TYR A 132 -12.17 -11.13 27.24
C TYR A 132 -12.70 -11.03 28.68
N LEU A 133 -11.96 -11.57 29.66
CA LEU A 133 -12.39 -11.53 31.06
C LEU A 133 -12.38 -10.11 31.63
N MET A 134 -11.42 -9.28 31.21
CA MET A 134 -11.35 -7.87 31.57
C MET A 134 -12.58 -7.12 31.08
N GLN A 135 -12.90 -7.23 29.78
CA GLN A 135 -14.09 -6.60 29.20
C GLN A 135 -15.37 -7.11 29.84
N LYS A 136 -15.45 -8.41 30.15
CA LYS A 136 -16.59 -8.99 30.86
C LYS A 136 -16.75 -8.40 32.26
N ALA A 137 -15.65 -8.22 33.00
CA ALA A 137 -15.67 -7.62 34.33
C ALA A 137 -16.10 -6.15 34.28
N GLU A 138 -15.59 -5.40 33.31
CA GLU A 138 -15.94 -3.99 33.08
C GLU A 138 -17.43 -3.83 32.78
N ILE A 139 -17.97 -4.61 31.83
CA ILE A 139 -19.40 -4.60 31.50
C ILE A 139 -20.26 -5.03 32.71
N LEU A 140 -19.83 -6.04 33.47
CA LEU A 140 -20.56 -6.47 34.68
C LEU A 140 -20.60 -5.36 35.74
N ALA A 141 -19.48 -4.67 35.97
CA ALA A 141 -19.41 -3.55 36.89
C ALA A 141 -20.29 -2.37 36.44
N GLU A 142 -20.33 -2.08 35.14
CA GLU A 142 -21.20 -1.05 34.57
C GLU A 142 -22.69 -1.39 34.78
N ILE A 143 -23.08 -2.64 34.51
CA ILE A 143 -24.43 -3.14 34.76
C ILE A 143 -24.78 -3.02 36.25
N GLU A 144 -23.89 -3.44 37.14
CA GLU A 144 -24.09 -3.38 38.59
C GLU A 144 -24.29 -1.94 39.08
N LEU A 145 -23.48 -1.01 38.59
CA LEU A 145 -23.48 0.37 39.06
C LEU A 145 -24.68 1.18 38.53
N PHE A 146 -24.99 1.05 37.24
CA PHE A 146 -25.92 1.95 36.55
C PHE A 146 -27.31 1.36 36.28
N TYR A 147 -27.44 0.03 36.14
CA TYR A 147 -28.65 -0.57 35.57
C TYR A 147 -29.46 -1.43 36.56
N LEU A 148 -28.97 -1.68 37.77
CA LEU A 148 -29.60 -2.59 38.73
C LEU A 148 -30.02 -1.94 40.06
N LEU A 149 -31.15 -2.43 40.59
CA LEU A 149 -31.65 -2.08 41.92
C LEU A 149 -30.78 -2.70 43.02
N PRO A 150 -30.72 -2.09 44.23
CA PRO A 150 -29.85 -2.54 45.32
C PRO A 150 -29.98 -4.02 45.70
N ASN A 151 -31.19 -4.58 45.57
CA ASN A 151 -31.46 -5.98 45.89
C ASN A 151 -30.94 -6.95 44.82
N GLN A 152 -30.91 -6.53 43.55
CA GLN A 152 -30.43 -7.36 42.43
C GLN A 152 -28.90 -7.47 42.40
N ARG A 153 -28.19 -6.43 42.86
CA ARG A 153 -26.72 -6.42 42.94
C ARG A 153 -26.15 -7.47 43.90
N ARG A 154 -26.93 -7.86 44.91
CA ARG A 154 -26.50 -8.83 45.95
C ARG A 154 -26.67 -10.29 45.54
N TRP A 155 -27.13 -10.56 44.32
CA TRP A 155 -27.21 -11.92 43.79
C TRP A 155 -25.86 -12.41 43.30
N HIS A 156 -25.15 -13.11 44.19
CA HIS A 156 -23.84 -13.71 43.92
C HIS A 156 -23.81 -14.66 42.72
N THR A 157 -24.95 -15.25 42.35
CA THR A 157 -25.07 -16.10 41.16
C THR A 157 -24.96 -15.30 39.86
N TRP A 158 -25.38 -14.03 39.86
CA TRP A 158 -25.34 -13.15 38.69
C TRP A 158 -24.12 -12.21 38.70
N PHE A 159 -23.70 -11.79 39.90
CA PHE A 159 -22.54 -10.91 40.12
C PHE A 159 -21.55 -11.58 41.07
N PRO A 160 -20.62 -12.41 40.54
CA PRO A 160 -19.61 -13.05 41.36
C PRO A 160 -18.61 -12.00 41.86
N ALA A 161 -18.17 -12.14 43.12
CA ALA A 161 -17.18 -11.24 43.71
C ALA A 161 -15.77 -11.40 43.10
N VAL A 162 -15.47 -12.57 42.53
CA VAL A 162 -14.18 -12.88 41.91
C VAL A 162 -14.37 -13.62 40.59
N ILE A 163 -13.53 -13.32 39.61
CA ILE A 163 -13.48 -14.01 38.33
C ILE A 163 -12.16 -14.79 38.28
N HIS A 164 -12.26 -16.12 38.17
CA HIS A 164 -11.09 -16.98 38.13
C HIS A 164 -10.46 -17.02 36.74
N TYR A 165 -9.14 -16.82 36.68
CA TYR A 165 -8.33 -17.06 35.49
C TYR A 165 -7.28 -18.12 35.80
N TYR A 166 -7.20 -19.13 34.94
CA TYR A 166 -6.17 -20.16 35.04
C TYR A 166 -4.95 -19.69 34.25
N ALA A 167 -3.83 -19.55 34.95
CA ALA A 167 -2.54 -19.24 34.36
C ALA A 167 -1.60 -20.44 34.54
N ASP A 168 -0.81 -20.72 33.51
CA ASP A 168 0.24 -21.73 33.54
C ASP A 168 1.39 -21.22 34.41
N VAL A 169 1.79 -22.01 35.41
CA VAL A 169 2.79 -21.62 36.42
C VAL A 169 4.15 -21.31 35.78
N ASP A 170 4.58 -22.12 34.81
CA ASP A 170 5.90 -21.98 34.19
C ASP A 170 5.93 -20.78 33.24
N LYS A 171 4.87 -20.62 32.43
CA LYS A 171 4.74 -19.42 31.56
C LYS A 171 4.67 -18.14 32.38
N THR A 172 3.94 -18.16 33.49
CA THR A 172 3.84 -17.01 34.39
C THR A 172 5.18 -16.68 35.03
N ARG A 173 5.95 -17.69 35.50
CA ARG A 173 7.29 -17.47 36.04
C ARG A 173 8.22 -16.77 35.04
N ILE A 174 8.32 -17.31 33.82
CA ILE A 174 9.14 -16.73 32.74
C ILE A 174 8.73 -15.29 32.43
N LYS A 175 7.42 -15.01 32.42
CA LYS A 175 6.91 -13.67 32.12
C LYS A 175 7.23 -12.67 33.22
N ILE A 176 7.13 -13.07 34.49
CA ILE A 176 7.46 -12.22 35.64
C ILE A 176 8.95 -11.90 35.68
N GLU A 177 9.82 -12.91 35.49
CA GLU A 177 11.27 -12.71 35.40
C GLU A 177 11.62 -11.70 34.29
N ARG A 178 11.00 -11.83 33.11
CA ARG A 178 11.15 -10.87 32.01
C ARG A 178 10.68 -9.45 32.39
N LEU A 179 9.60 -9.31 33.16
CA LEU A 179 9.10 -8.00 33.61
C LEU A 179 10.04 -7.37 34.64
N ILE A 180 10.63 -8.20 35.52
CA ILE A 180 11.66 -7.78 36.48
C ILE A 180 12.89 -7.29 35.72
N GLU A 181 13.43 -8.05 34.77
CA GLU A 181 14.61 -7.66 33.97
C GLU A 181 14.40 -6.33 33.23
N LYS A 182 13.17 -6.08 32.75
CA LYS A 182 12.81 -4.83 32.07
C LYS A 182 12.55 -3.65 33.01
N GLY A 183 12.48 -3.89 34.32
CA GLY A 183 12.09 -2.90 35.33
C GLY A 183 10.62 -2.48 35.24
N GLU A 184 9.76 -3.29 34.61
CA GLU A 184 8.32 -3.04 34.45
C GLU A 184 7.48 -3.63 35.60
N TRP A 185 8.07 -4.52 36.41
CA TRP A 185 7.39 -5.20 37.51
C TRP A 185 7.01 -4.25 38.66
N ASP A 186 7.90 -3.34 39.03
CA ASP A 186 7.77 -2.46 40.19
C ASP A 186 7.01 -1.15 39.86
N THR A 187 5.85 -1.25 39.21
CA THR A 187 4.99 -0.09 38.87
C THR A 187 4.29 0.51 40.10
N LYS A 188 3.97 1.81 40.03
CA LYS A 188 3.55 2.71 41.15
C LYS A 188 2.24 2.37 41.87
N GLU A 189 1.52 1.33 41.47
CA GLU A 189 0.23 0.95 42.06
C GLU A 189 0.45 0.21 43.38
N GLN A 190 0.54 0.97 44.47
CA GLN A 190 0.72 0.45 45.84
C GLN A 190 -0.38 -0.54 46.25
N GLU A 191 -1.59 -0.40 45.72
CA GLU A 191 -2.74 -1.27 46.03
C GLU A 191 -2.54 -2.73 45.58
N LEU A 192 -1.66 -2.97 44.61
CA LEU A 192 -1.36 -4.32 44.10
C LEU A 192 -0.07 -4.90 44.70
N ALA A 193 0.66 -4.15 45.53
CA ALA A 193 1.96 -4.57 46.05
C ALA A 193 1.87 -5.87 46.87
N GLU A 194 0.87 -5.97 47.76
CA GLU A 194 0.66 -7.17 48.58
C GLU A 194 0.32 -8.41 47.72
N MET A 195 -0.50 -8.24 46.68
CA MET A 195 -0.83 -9.32 45.76
C MET A 195 0.38 -9.78 44.94
N ARG A 196 1.29 -8.87 44.56
CA ARG A 196 2.52 -9.19 43.85
C ARG A 196 3.50 -9.98 44.71
N GLU A 197 3.71 -9.56 45.95
CA GLU A 197 4.55 -10.31 46.89
C GLU A 197 4.01 -11.72 47.13
N ASN A 198 2.70 -11.85 47.37
CA ASN A 198 2.05 -13.16 47.51
C ASN A 198 2.18 -14.03 46.25
N LEU A 199 2.23 -13.43 45.05
CA LEU A 199 2.45 -14.14 43.80
C LEU A 199 3.90 -14.62 43.67
N LEU A 200 4.88 -13.76 44.00
CA LEU A 200 6.30 -14.10 43.97
C LEU A 200 6.62 -15.24 44.93
N ASP A 201 6.07 -15.19 46.14
CA ASP A 201 6.22 -16.24 47.15
C ASP A 201 5.63 -17.58 46.65
N LYS A 202 4.40 -17.56 46.12
CA LYS A 202 3.76 -18.76 45.55
C LYS A 202 4.51 -19.35 44.36
N LEU A 203 5.13 -18.50 43.54
CA LEU A 203 5.91 -18.93 42.37
C LEU A 203 7.37 -19.25 42.69
N GLN A 204 7.79 -18.99 43.93
CA GLN A 204 9.15 -19.15 44.46
C GLN A 204 10.20 -18.32 43.71
N ILE A 205 9.83 -17.12 43.26
CA ILE A 205 10.71 -16.18 42.57
C ILE A 205 11.37 -15.27 43.61
N LYS A 206 12.70 -15.22 43.64
CA LYS A 206 13.44 -14.26 44.48
C LYS A 206 13.57 -12.95 43.72
N HIS A 207 12.92 -11.90 44.22
CA HIS A 207 13.04 -10.53 43.70
C HIS A 207 13.48 -9.62 44.83
N ASP A 208 14.58 -8.89 44.65
CA ASP A 208 14.96 -7.80 45.54
C ASP A 208 14.79 -6.47 44.78
N PRO A 209 13.81 -5.62 45.16
CA PRO A 209 13.53 -4.38 44.45
C PRO A 209 14.71 -3.39 44.48
N ILE A 210 15.69 -3.59 45.36
CA ILE A 210 16.88 -2.72 45.47
C ILE A 210 17.83 -2.92 44.28
N ASP A 211 17.99 -4.14 43.79
CA ASP A 211 18.93 -4.46 42.70
C ASP A 211 18.44 -3.91 41.35
N ASN A 212 17.13 -3.97 41.14
CA ASN A 212 16.47 -3.45 39.94
C ASN A 212 16.54 -1.93 39.81
N LYS A 213 16.51 -1.20 40.93
CA LYS A 213 16.63 0.27 40.92
C LYS A 213 18.01 0.72 40.42
N VAL A 214 19.06 -0.01 40.80
CA VAL A 214 20.44 0.23 40.35
C VAL A 214 20.60 -0.11 38.88
N ILE A 215 19.99 -1.22 38.41
CA ILE A 215 20.00 -1.61 36.99
C ILE A 215 19.23 -0.59 36.15
N LEU A 216 18.07 -0.12 36.61
CA LEU A 216 17.26 0.89 35.91
C LEU A 216 17.97 2.25 35.82
N GLU A 217 18.70 2.65 36.87
CA GLU A 217 19.54 3.85 36.83
C GLU A 217 20.69 3.73 35.82
N LYS A 218 21.39 2.58 35.79
CA LYS A 218 22.40 2.31 34.76
C LYS A 218 21.82 2.34 33.34
N LEU A 219 20.66 1.72 33.11
CA LEU A 219 19.99 1.74 31.81
C LEU A 219 19.54 3.14 31.38
N LYS A 220 19.11 4.00 32.31
CA LYS A 220 18.80 5.41 32.02
C LYS A 220 20.04 6.17 31.57
N ILE A 221 21.15 6.00 32.28
CA ILE A 221 22.43 6.63 31.94
C ILE A 221 22.91 6.17 30.56
N ASP A 222 22.86 4.87 30.28
CA ASP A 222 23.25 4.32 28.99
C ASP A 222 22.36 4.85 27.85
N ASN A 223 21.05 4.94 28.06
CA ASN A 223 20.12 5.46 27.06
C ASN A 223 20.32 6.97 26.78
N GLU A 224 20.62 7.77 27.81
CA GLU A 224 21.00 9.18 27.63
C GLU A 224 22.31 9.30 26.83
N LYS A 225 23.29 8.45 27.11
CA LYS A 225 24.54 8.40 26.34
C LYS A 225 24.30 8.03 24.87
N PHE A 226 23.46 7.02 24.60
CA PHE A 226 23.07 6.65 23.24
C PHE A 226 22.34 7.76 22.48
N LYS A 227 21.54 8.59 23.17
CA LYS A 227 20.90 9.77 22.54
C LYS A 227 21.94 10.81 22.13
N ILE A 228 22.89 11.11 23.02
CA ILE A 228 23.98 12.06 22.75
C ILE A 228 24.82 11.59 21.56
N ASP A 229 25.19 10.31 21.53
CA ASP A 229 25.98 9.74 20.43
C ASP A 229 25.23 9.80 19.09
N ASN A 230 23.91 9.56 19.09
CA ASN A 230 23.08 9.70 17.88
C ASN A 230 22.94 11.16 17.41
N GLU A 231 22.83 12.13 18.32
CA GLU A 231 22.82 13.55 17.96
C GLU A 231 24.17 13.96 17.36
N LYS A 232 25.28 13.47 17.93
CA LYS A 232 26.62 13.69 17.38
C LYS A 232 26.76 13.12 15.96
N LEU A 233 26.30 11.89 15.73
CA LEU A 233 26.29 11.27 14.40
C LEU A 233 25.44 12.06 13.39
N LYS A 234 24.30 12.64 13.80
CA LYS A 234 23.51 13.51 12.93
C LYS A 234 24.27 14.77 12.52
N ILE A 235 25.01 15.38 13.45
CA ILE A 235 25.84 16.55 13.16
C ILE A 235 26.97 16.18 12.20
N ASP A 236 27.68 15.08 12.46
CA ASP A 236 28.78 14.61 11.60
C ASP A 236 28.28 14.32 10.17
N ASN A 237 27.12 13.66 10.03
CA ASN A 237 26.50 13.42 8.74
C ASN A 237 26.10 14.71 8.01
N LYS A 238 25.63 15.73 8.73
CA LYS A 238 25.32 17.04 8.14
C LYS A 238 26.58 17.72 7.60
N VAL A 239 27.69 17.67 8.35
CA VAL A 239 28.99 18.21 7.92
C VAL A 239 29.50 17.48 6.67
N ILE A 240 29.37 16.15 6.62
CA ILE A 240 29.74 15.36 5.44
C ILE A 240 28.91 15.78 4.22
N LEU A 241 27.59 15.98 4.38
CA LEU A 241 26.70 16.40 3.30
C LEU A 241 27.08 17.78 2.74
N GLU A 242 27.42 18.73 3.61
CA GLU A 242 27.90 20.06 3.19
C GLU A 242 29.23 19.96 2.41
N LYS A 243 30.16 19.11 2.87
CA LYS A 243 31.42 18.86 2.14
C LYS A 243 31.19 18.24 0.77
N LEU A 244 30.24 17.30 0.65
CA LEU A 244 29.88 16.68 -0.62
C LEU A 244 29.29 17.69 -1.61
N LYS A 245 28.35 18.54 -1.15
CA LYS A 245 27.79 19.62 -1.98
C LYS A 245 28.87 20.59 -2.47
N PHE A 246 29.84 20.91 -1.61
CA PHE A 246 30.97 21.75 -2.00
C PHE A 246 31.82 21.10 -3.11
N HIS A 247 32.13 19.80 -2.99
CA HIS A 247 32.90 19.09 -4.00
C HIS A 247 32.13 18.94 -5.33
N GLU A 248 30.82 18.70 -5.27
CA GLU A 248 29.95 18.62 -6.46
C GLU A 248 29.98 19.93 -7.25
N LYS A 249 29.83 21.07 -6.57
CA LYS A 249 29.94 22.39 -7.18
C LYS A 249 31.30 22.63 -7.83
N LEU A 250 32.39 22.21 -7.17
CA LEU A 250 33.75 22.34 -7.68
C LEU A 250 33.96 21.45 -8.93
N LEU A 251 33.28 20.30 -9.00
CA LEU A 251 33.28 19.42 -10.16
C LEU A 251 32.54 20.04 -11.35
N GLU A 252 31.37 20.65 -11.11
CA GLU A 252 30.62 21.39 -12.14
C GLU A 252 31.43 22.55 -12.72
N GLU A 253 32.04 23.39 -11.86
CA GLU A 253 32.89 24.50 -12.29
C GLU A 253 34.08 24.01 -13.14
N ASN A 254 34.72 22.92 -12.74
CA ASN A 254 35.81 22.33 -13.51
C ASN A 254 35.34 21.80 -14.87
N ASN A 255 34.15 21.18 -14.94
CA ASN A 255 33.58 20.66 -16.17
C ASN A 255 33.26 21.80 -17.16
N GLU A 256 32.75 22.94 -16.69
CA GLU A 256 32.51 24.11 -17.54
C GLU A 256 33.81 24.65 -18.15
N VAL A 257 34.88 24.76 -17.35
CA VAL A 257 36.20 25.20 -17.82
C VAL A 257 36.77 24.24 -18.88
N ILE A 258 36.58 22.93 -18.72
CA ILE A 258 37.01 21.94 -19.73
C ILE A 258 36.21 22.12 -21.03
N LEU A 259 34.89 22.31 -20.93
CA LEU A 259 34.01 22.54 -22.08
C LEU A 259 34.41 23.80 -22.88
N GLU A 260 34.77 24.88 -22.19
CA GLU A 260 35.22 26.10 -22.85
C GLU A 260 36.58 25.92 -23.55
N LYS A 261 37.52 25.19 -22.92
CA LYS A 261 38.80 24.82 -23.55
C LYS A 261 38.60 23.94 -24.79
N LEU A 262 37.67 22.97 -24.76
CA LEU A 262 37.37 22.12 -25.90
C LEU A 262 36.80 22.92 -27.08
N LYS A 263 35.83 23.81 -26.83
CA LYS A 263 35.29 24.72 -27.86
C LYS A 263 36.38 25.61 -28.49
N SER A 264 37.35 26.05 -27.68
CA SER A 264 38.51 26.82 -28.17
C SER A 264 39.42 25.98 -29.05
N HIS A 265 39.65 24.71 -28.72
CA HIS A 265 40.44 23.78 -29.53
C HIS A 265 39.75 23.42 -30.86
N ASP A 266 38.44 23.14 -30.86
CA ASP A 266 37.70 22.88 -32.10
C ASP A 266 37.80 24.06 -33.07
N LYS A 267 37.65 25.28 -32.57
CA LYS A 267 37.81 26.50 -33.39
C LYS A 267 39.22 26.69 -33.95
N LYS A 268 40.25 26.17 -33.27
CA LYS A 268 41.63 26.15 -33.78
C LYS A 268 41.79 25.07 -34.85
N LEU A 269 41.16 23.90 -34.68
CA LEU A 269 41.20 22.79 -35.64
C LEU A 269 40.55 23.18 -36.98
N ASP A 270 39.39 23.83 -36.95
CA ASP A 270 38.70 24.35 -38.15
C ASP A 270 39.57 25.35 -38.96
N LYS A 271 40.40 26.12 -38.26
CA LYS A 271 41.34 27.05 -38.91
C LYS A 271 42.51 26.32 -39.55
N LEU A 272 42.97 25.22 -38.94
CA LEU A 272 44.06 24.40 -39.45
C LEU A 272 43.63 23.66 -40.72
N GLU A 273 42.42 23.07 -40.73
CA GLU A 273 41.89 22.37 -41.90
C GLU A 273 41.70 23.30 -43.12
N LYS A 274 41.34 24.57 -42.86
CA LYS A 274 41.29 25.60 -43.92
C LYS A 274 42.67 25.95 -44.46
N LEU A 275 43.72 25.88 -43.64
CA LEU A 275 45.09 26.15 -44.04
C LEU A 275 45.65 25.01 -44.90
N ASP A 276 45.41 23.76 -44.50
CA ASP A 276 45.81 22.57 -45.26
C ASP A 276 45.20 22.57 -46.67
N LYS A 277 43.90 22.90 -46.78
CA LYS A 277 43.22 23.05 -48.08
C LYS A 277 43.85 24.15 -48.94
N LEU A 278 44.37 25.21 -48.33
CA LEU A 278 45.04 26.30 -49.04
C LEU A 278 46.42 25.87 -49.57
N GLU A 279 47.16 25.10 -48.76
CA GLU A 279 48.48 24.57 -49.12
C GLU A 279 48.38 23.52 -50.25
N GLU A 280 47.33 22.68 -50.23
CA GLU A 280 47.04 21.74 -51.31
C GLU A 280 46.73 22.45 -52.64
N LEU A 281 45.97 23.56 -52.57
CA LEU A 281 45.68 24.42 -53.71
C LEU A 281 46.94 25.10 -54.26
N GLU A 282 47.82 25.58 -53.38
CA GLU A 282 49.12 26.14 -53.78
C GLU A 282 49.98 25.09 -54.49
N LYS A 283 49.98 23.84 -54.01
CA LYS A 283 50.74 22.74 -54.59
C LYS A 283 50.26 22.41 -56.01
N LEU A 284 48.95 22.33 -56.23
CA LEU A 284 48.35 22.17 -57.56
C LEU A 284 48.70 23.34 -58.50
N LEU A 285 48.73 24.56 -57.98
CA LEU A 285 49.08 25.76 -58.76
C LEU A 285 50.55 25.76 -59.20
N ARG A 286 51.46 25.23 -58.36
CA ARG A 286 52.87 25.01 -58.73
C ARG A 286 53.03 23.94 -59.80
N GLU A 287 52.28 22.84 -59.74
CA GLU A 287 52.30 21.80 -60.78
C GLU A 287 51.79 22.31 -62.14
N ILE A 288 50.75 23.14 -62.15
CA ILE A 288 50.24 23.76 -63.39
C ILE A 288 51.29 24.69 -64.00
N ARG A 289 52.04 25.45 -63.20
CA ARG A 289 53.11 26.34 -63.68
C ARG A 289 54.36 25.61 -64.20
N ALA A 290 54.53 24.32 -63.89
CA ALA A 290 55.67 23.52 -64.29
C ALA A 290 55.45 22.76 -65.62
N LYS A 291 54.25 22.85 -66.21
CA LYS A 291 53.92 22.39 -67.57
C LYS A 291 53.91 23.56 -68.55
#